data_AF-A0A9P8IS23-F1
#
_entry.id   AF-A0A9P8IS23-F1
#
_cell.length_a   1.000
_cell.length_b   1.000
_cell.length_c   1.000
_cell.angle_alpha   90.00
_cell.angle_beta   90.00
_cell.angle_gamma   90.00
#
_symmetry.space_group_name_H-M   'P 1'
#
loop_
_entity.id
_entity.type
_entity.pdbx_description
1 polymer ?
#
loop_
_entity_poly.entity_id
_entity_poly.type
_entity_poly.pdbx_seq_one_letter_code
_entity_poly.pdbx_strand_id
1 'polypeptide(L)'
;MTVFDGVRQEEAEPGMWPEGLEKLPLDECTGNFSKSVRSLGLSLMAEGLAPPYKMRVNGFQLGQFGMALDIMGATEREEKRMRRLRSRLADAFGFRAPNHLTYPFHVSIAYLIRWLEGEDQAEFEKAVAGWLPKIKTRFELGTVEFCTFDEMFSFPRLF
;
A
#
# COMPACT_ATOMS: atom_id res chain seq x y z
N MET A 1 -4.13 -4.46 -1.82
CA MET A 1 -3.33 -3.26 -2.14
C MET A 1 -3.19 -2.46 -0.87
N THR A 2 -1.96 -2.19 -0.43
CA THR A 2 -1.70 -1.29 0.69
C THR A 2 -1.99 0.16 0.29
N VAL A 3 -2.82 0.85 1.07
CA VAL A 3 -3.16 2.27 0.84
C VAL A 3 -2.21 3.19 1.57
N PHE A 4 -1.91 2.88 2.83
CA PHE A 4 -0.97 3.55 3.71
C PHE A 4 -0.17 2.49 4.45
N ASP A 5 1.16 2.63 4.46
CA ASP A 5 2.04 1.71 5.18
C ASP A 5 1.94 2.04 6.66
N GLY A 6 1.53 1.05 7.47
CA GLY A 6 1.61 1.16 8.92
C GLY A 6 3.05 1.11 9.40
N VAL A 7 3.23 0.73 10.67
CA VAL A 7 4.55 0.55 11.26
C VAL A 7 4.93 -0.93 11.34
N ARG A 8 6.23 -1.22 11.30
CA ARG A 8 6.80 -2.56 11.47
C ARG A 8 8.00 -2.46 12.39
N GLN A 9 8.17 -3.46 13.27
CA GLN A 9 9.24 -3.47 14.26
C GLN A 9 10.64 -3.37 13.63
N GLU A 10 10.84 -4.01 12.49
CA GLU A 10 12.14 -4.08 11.81
C GLU A 10 12.45 -2.81 10.98
N GLU A 11 11.44 -2.03 10.61
CA GLU A 11 11.60 -0.84 9.77
C GLU A 11 11.30 0.42 10.56
N ALA A 12 12.27 0.88 11.36
CA ALA A 12 12.20 2.10 12.16
C ALA A 12 13.11 3.22 11.64
N GLU A 13 13.26 3.31 10.33
CA GLU A 13 14.05 4.37 9.68
C GLU A 13 13.38 5.76 9.88
N PRO A 14 14.17 6.86 9.86
CA PRO A 14 13.63 8.20 10.01
C PRO A 14 12.49 8.51 9.04
N GLY A 15 11.33 8.92 9.58
CA GLY A 15 10.14 9.24 8.80
C GLY A 15 9.24 8.05 8.47
N MET A 16 9.62 6.81 8.81
CA MET A 16 8.76 5.62 8.69
C MET A 16 7.92 5.35 9.93
N TRP A 17 8.08 6.17 10.97
CA TRP A 17 7.33 6.11 12.23
C TRP A 17 6.88 7.50 12.68
N PRO A 18 5.79 7.59 13.45
CA PRO A 18 5.49 8.78 14.25
C PRO A 18 6.55 9.03 15.31
N GLU A 19 6.89 10.30 15.51
CA GLU A 19 7.91 10.71 16.48
C GLU A 19 7.56 10.23 17.90
N GLY A 20 8.49 9.50 18.51
CA GLY A 20 8.39 9.02 19.89
C GLY A 20 7.63 7.70 20.06
N LEU A 21 7.04 7.14 18.98
CA LEU A 21 6.36 5.85 19.03
C LEU A 21 7.26 4.68 18.63
N GLU A 22 8.42 4.93 18.02
CA GLU A 22 9.35 3.90 17.54
C GLU A 22 9.94 3.00 18.63
N LYS A 23 9.80 3.42 19.90
CA LYS A 23 10.28 2.67 21.08
C LYS A 23 9.17 1.88 21.78
N LEU A 24 7.91 2.08 21.39
CA LEU A 24 6.78 1.41 22.01
C LEU A 24 6.56 0.01 21.40
N PRO A 25 6.03 -0.94 22.18
CA PRO A 25 5.53 -2.20 21.65
C PRO A 25 4.51 -2.00 20.52
N LEU A 26 4.52 -2.89 19.51
CA LEU A 26 3.65 -2.77 18.34
C LEU A 26 2.16 -2.85 18.67
N ASP A 27 1.78 -3.60 19.69
CA ASP A 27 0.40 -3.73 20.18
C ASP A 27 -0.09 -2.41 20.80
N GLU A 28 0.76 -1.73 21.56
CA GLU A 28 0.48 -0.39 22.10
C GLU A 28 0.31 0.63 20.97
N CYS A 29 1.23 0.63 19.99
CA CYS A 29 1.13 1.46 18.79
C CYS A 29 -0.17 1.18 18.03
N THR A 30 -0.52 -0.09 17.82
CA THR A 30 -1.75 -0.52 17.16
C THR A 30 -2.98 -0.03 17.90
N GLY A 31 -2.98 -0.07 19.24
CA GLY A 31 -4.04 0.48 20.07
C GLY A 31 -4.21 1.99 19.91
N ASN A 32 -3.10 2.72 19.83
CA ASN A 32 -3.09 4.18 19.62
C ASN A 32 -3.60 4.54 18.23
N PHE A 33 -3.12 3.88 17.18
CA PHE A 33 -3.60 4.09 15.80
C PHE A 33 -5.07 3.71 15.65
N SER A 34 -5.52 2.62 16.27
CA SER A 34 -6.93 2.19 16.23
C SER A 34 -7.88 3.30 16.68
N LYS A 35 -7.55 4.03 17.77
CA LYS A 35 -8.39 5.13 18.27
C LYS A 35 -8.49 6.25 17.24
N SER A 36 -7.37 6.64 16.64
CA SER A 36 -7.32 7.70 15.63
C SER A 36 -8.05 7.32 14.35
N VAL A 37 -7.75 6.13 13.80
CA VAL A 37 -8.28 5.66 12.50
C VAL A 37 -9.77 5.34 12.58
N ARG A 38 -10.30 4.81 13.70
CA ARG A 38 -11.75 4.57 13.86
C ARG A 38 -12.58 5.84 13.69
N SER A 39 -12.04 6.99 14.09
CA SER A 39 -12.75 8.27 13.96
C SER A 39 -12.85 8.77 12.51
N LEU A 40 -12.02 8.25 11.59
CA LEU A 40 -11.99 8.69 10.20
C LEU A 40 -13.17 8.17 9.36
N GLY A 41 -13.78 7.03 9.68
CA GLY A 41 -14.73 6.36 8.78
C GLY A 41 -15.88 7.28 8.31
N LEU A 42 -16.50 8.01 9.24
CA LEU A 42 -17.56 8.98 8.93
C LEU A 42 -17.02 10.21 8.19
N SER A 43 -15.82 10.68 8.55
CA SER A 43 -15.22 11.86 7.91
C SER A 43 -14.86 11.56 6.45
N LEU A 44 -14.28 10.39 6.18
CA LEU A 44 -13.92 9.94 4.83
C LEU A 44 -15.15 9.88 3.92
N MET A 45 -16.31 9.45 4.43
CA MET A 45 -17.55 9.46 3.67
C MET A 45 -18.00 10.88 3.31
N ALA A 46 -18.10 11.78 4.31
CA ALA A 46 -18.48 13.18 4.09
C ALA A 46 -17.51 13.91 3.13
N GLU A 47 -16.25 13.47 3.14
CA GLU A 47 -15.17 13.97 2.30
C GLU A 47 -15.15 13.40 0.87
N GLY A 48 -16.04 12.47 0.53
CA GLY A 48 -16.07 11.79 -0.77
C GLY A 48 -14.93 10.80 -0.98
N LEU A 49 -14.31 10.29 0.09
CA LEU A 49 -13.20 9.34 0.11
C LEU A 49 -13.62 7.90 0.48
N ALA A 50 -14.91 7.63 0.64
CA ALA A 50 -15.44 6.28 0.87
C ALA A 50 -15.36 5.40 -0.40
N PRO A 51 -15.28 4.07 -0.29
CA PRO A 51 -15.33 3.17 -1.46
C PRO A 51 -16.65 3.29 -2.25
N PRO A 52 -16.75 2.72 -3.47
CA PRO A 52 -15.73 1.92 -4.16
C PRO A 52 -14.56 2.76 -4.67
N TYR A 53 -13.36 2.18 -4.66
CA TYR A 53 -12.15 2.76 -5.26
C TYR A 53 -11.92 2.15 -6.63
N LYS A 54 -11.99 2.97 -7.68
CA LYS A 54 -11.89 2.48 -9.06
C LYS A 54 -10.43 2.45 -9.50
N MET A 55 -9.86 1.27 -9.62
CA MET A 55 -8.45 1.10 -9.94
C MET A 55 -8.27 0.48 -11.33
N ARG A 56 -7.05 0.60 -11.86
CA ARG A 56 -6.64 -0.10 -13.08
C ARG A 56 -5.21 -0.61 -12.95
N VAL A 57 -4.93 -1.70 -13.64
CA VAL A 57 -3.56 -2.15 -13.86
C VAL A 57 -2.88 -1.21 -14.85
N ASN A 58 -1.69 -0.73 -14.49
CA ASN A 58 -0.84 0.09 -15.34
C ASN A 58 0.32 -0.72 -15.94
N GLY A 59 0.83 -1.69 -15.18
CA GLY A 59 2.03 -2.43 -15.55
C GLY A 59 2.40 -3.48 -14.52
N PHE A 60 3.63 -3.98 -14.65
CA PHE A 60 4.32 -4.67 -13.58
C PHE A 60 5.43 -3.76 -13.05
N GLN A 61 5.64 -3.81 -11.74
CA GLN A 61 6.85 -3.29 -11.11
C GLN A 61 7.75 -4.48 -10.86
N LEU A 62 8.87 -4.50 -11.58
CA LEU A 62 9.95 -5.46 -11.37
C LEU A 62 10.99 -4.73 -10.55
N GLY A 63 10.97 -4.96 -9.25
CA GLY A 63 11.89 -4.36 -8.31
C GLY A 63 13.00 -5.33 -7.96
N GLN A 64 14.02 -4.80 -7.30
CA GLN A 64 15.07 -5.60 -6.70
C GLN A 64 14.47 -6.74 -5.84
N PHE A 65 13.47 -6.43 -5.02
CA PHE A 65 12.96 -7.33 -3.99
C PHE A 65 11.82 -8.25 -4.45
N GLY A 66 11.30 -8.10 -5.67
CA GLY A 66 10.09 -8.80 -6.05
C GLY A 66 9.39 -8.30 -7.29
N MET A 67 8.21 -8.86 -7.49
CA MET A 67 7.29 -8.56 -8.58
C MET A 67 5.96 -8.08 -7.98
N ALA A 68 5.48 -6.95 -8.48
CA ALA A 68 4.19 -6.41 -8.12
C ALA A 68 3.41 -5.97 -9.37
N LEU A 69 2.09 -5.91 -9.27
CA LEU A 69 1.25 -5.21 -10.23
C LEU A 69 1.28 -3.73 -9.91
N ASP A 70 1.73 -2.92 -10.87
CA ASP A 70 1.58 -1.47 -10.80
C ASP A 70 0.12 -1.12 -11.03
N ILE A 71 -0.50 -0.43 -10.06
CA ILE A 71 -1.90 -0.04 -10.16
C ILE A 71 -2.05 1.44 -9.84
N MET A 72 -3.07 2.05 -10.42
CA MET A 72 -3.37 3.45 -10.21
C MET A 72 -4.87 3.70 -10.35
N GLY A 73 -5.31 4.89 -9.96
CA GLY A 73 -6.68 5.32 -10.18
C GLY A 73 -7.09 5.12 -11.64
N ALA A 74 -8.30 4.58 -11.85
CA ALA A 74 -8.83 4.31 -13.18
C ALA A 74 -8.97 5.58 -14.05
N THR A 75 -8.94 6.75 -13.40
CA THR A 75 -8.89 8.09 -13.98
C THR A 75 -7.96 8.97 -13.15
N GLU A 76 -7.51 10.10 -13.69
CA GLU A 76 -6.73 11.09 -12.91
C GLU A 76 -7.49 11.62 -11.68
N ARG A 77 -8.81 11.77 -11.79
CA ARG A 77 -9.66 12.18 -10.66
C ARG A 77 -9.60 11.15 -9.53
N GLU A 78 -9.67 9.86 -9.89
CA GLU A 78 -9.61 8.77 -8.93
C GLU A 78 -8.20 8.64 -8.33
N GLU A 79 -7.15 8.85 -9.13
CA GLU A 79 -5.77 8.87 -8.61
C GLU A 79 -5.60 9.98 -7.57
N LYS A 80 -6.05 11.20 -7.87
CA LYS A 80 -6.03 12.33 -6.91
C LYS A 80 -6.83 12.01 -5.64
N ARG A 81 -7.97 11.32 -5.79
CA ARG A 81 -8.79 10.86 -4.67
C ARG A 81 -8.05 9.85 -3.78
N MET A 82 -7.38 8.86 -4.37
CA MET A 82 -6.56 7.89 -3.64
C MET A 82 -5.38 8.52 -2.92
N ARG A 83 -4.71 9.51 -3.55
CA ARG A 83 -3.63 10.29 -2.90
C ARG A 83 -4.13 11.08 -1.70
N ARG A 84 -5.33 11.68 -1.82
CA ARG A 84 -5.96 12.39 -0.71
C ARG A 84 -6.38 11.44 0.41
N LEU A 85 -6.92 10.26 0.09
CA LEU A 85 -7.19 9.21 1.06
C LEU A 85 -5.93 8.81 1.82
N ARG A 86 -4.82 8.54 1.12
CA ARG A 86 -3.53 8.24 1.77
C ARG A 86 -3.06 9.37 2.69
N SER A 87 -3.21 10.64 2.28
CA SER A 87 -2.89 11.79 3.13
C SER A 87 -3.76 11.86 4.39
N ARG A 88 -5.06 11.56 4.31
CA ARG A 88 -5.94 11.53 5.49
C ARG A 88 -5.58 10.42 6.45
N LEU A 89 -5.17 9.26 5.94
CA LEU A 89 -4.65 8.16 6.76
C LEU A 89 -3.34 8.58 7.43
N ALA A 90 -2.41 9.18 6.69
CA ALA A 90 -1.16 9.68 7.23
C ALA A 90 -1.35 10.67 8.39
N ASP A 91 -2.30 11.60 8.25
CA ASP A 91 -2.64 12.55 9.32
C ASP A 91 -3.18 11.85 10.57
N ALA A 92 -3.96 10.76 10.41
CA ALA A 92 -4.46 9.98 11.54
C ALA A 92 -3.39 9.10 12.20
N PHE A 93 -2.45 8.56 11.42
CA PHE A 93 -1.30 7.83 11.95
C PHE A 93 -0.24 8.76 12.57
N GLY A 94 -0.25 10.05 12.19
CA GLY A 94 0.66 11.06 12.74
C GLY A 94 2.02 11.11 12.06
N PHE A 95 2.17 10.53 10.86
CA PHE A 95 3.44 10.57 10.12
C PHE A 95 3.24 10.41 8.61
N ARG A 96 4.26 10.81 7.83
CA ARG A 96 4.32 10.65 6.38
C ARG A 96 5.69 10.09 6.00
N ALA A 97 5.70 8.90 5.40
CA ALA A 97 6.91 8.30 4.85
C ALA A 97 7.60 9.23 3.83
N PRO A 98 8.93 9.15 3.63
CA PRO A 98 9.65 9.98 2.66
C PRO A 98 9.08 9.91 1.24
N ASN A 99 8.54 8.75 0.85
CA ASN A 99 7.92 8.52 -0.46
C ASN A 99 6.41 8.84 -0.48
N HIS A 100 5.83 9.49 0.53
CA HIS A 100 4.37 9.66 0.66
C HIS A 100 3.69 10.24 -0.60
N LEU A 101 4.31 11.25 -1.21
CA LEU A 101 3.79 11.90 -2.41
C LEU A 101 4.01 11.06 -3.69
N THR A 102 5.02 10.21 -3.70
CA THR A 102 5.45 9.40 -4.85
C THR A 102 5.13 7.91 -4.71
N TYR A 103 4.40 7.52 -3.66
CA TYR A 103 4.16 6.12 -3.31
C TYR A 103 3.56 5.34 -4.49
N PRO A 104 4.21 4.27 -4.97
CA PRO A 104 3.65 3.44 -6.02
C PRO A 104 2.52 2.57 -5.45
N PHE A 105 1.27 2.82 -5.84
CA PHE A 105 0.20 1.88 -5.50
C PHE A 105 0.43 0.57 -6.25
N HIS A 106 0.47 -0.54 -5.51
CA HIS A 106 0.78 -1.84 -6.09
C HIS A 106 0.07 -2.98 -5.37
N VAL A 107 0.03 -4.13 -6.03
CA VAL A 107 -0.31 -5.43 -5.41
C VAL A 107 0.90 -6.33 -5.55
N SER A 108 1.55 -6.65 -4.44
CA SER A 108 2.65 -7.61 -4.40
C SER A 108 2.17 -8.97 -4.91
N ILE A 109 2.94 -9.58 -5.81
CA ILE A 109 2.67 -10.90 -6.39
C ILE A 109 3.67 -11.92 -5.86
N ALA A 110 4.95 -11.55 -5.82
CA ALA A 110 6.01 -12.42 -5.35
C ALA A 110 7.20 -11.61 -4.83
N TYR A 111 7.96 -12.20 -3.92
CA TYR A 111 9.25 -11.70 -3.46
C TYR A 111 10.37 -12.57 -4.02
N LEU A 112 11.46 -11.93 -4.45
CA LEU A 112 12.63 -12.65 -4.94
C LEU A 112 13.43 -13.19 -3.75
N ILE A 113 13.67 -14.50 -3.73
CA ILE A 113 14.55 -15.16 -2.74
C ILE A 113 16.03 -14.96 -3.13
N ARG A 114 16.30 -14.70 -4.41
CA ARG A 114 17.62 -14.41 -4.97
C ARG A 114 17.48 -13.33 -6.04
N TRP A 115 18.50 -12.49 -6.16
CA TRP A 115 18.56 -11.50 -7.23
C TRP A 115 18.56 -12.20 -8.60
N LEU A 116 17.85 -11.61 -9.55
CA LEU A 116 17.90 -12.01 -10.95
C LEU A 116 19.01 -11.19 -11.62
N GLU A 117 19.85 -11.85 -12.40
CA GLU A 117 20.97 -11.20 -13.09
C GLU A 117 21.11 -11.77 -14.51
N GLY A 118 21.65 -10.96 -15.43
CA GLY A 118 21.99 -11.40 -16.78
C GLY A 118 20.80 -11.98 -17.55
N GLU A 119 20.97 -13.20 -18.06
CA GLU A 119 19.97 -13.88 -18.89
C GLU A 119 18.69 -14.19 -18.13
N ASP A 120 18.77 -14.57 -16.84
CA ASP A 120 17.60 -14.89 -16.01
C ASP A 120 16.68 -13.68 -15.85
N GLN A 121 17.27 -12.48 -15.67
CA GLN A 121 16.51 -11.25 -15.59
C GLN A 121 15.80 -10.96 -16.93
N ALA A 122 16.52 -11.09 -18.05
CA ALA A 122 15.96 -10.82 -19.37
C ALA A 122 14.83 -11.81 -19.74
N GLU A 123 14.98 -13.09 -19.41
CA GLU A 123 13.95 -14.11 -19.62
C GLU A 123 12.72 -13.83 -18.75
N PHE A 124 12.92 -13.47 -17.48
CA PHE A 124 11.84 -13.12 -16.57
C PHE A 124 11.06 -11.89 -17.05
N GLU A 125 11.75 -10.81 -17.42
CA GLU A 125 11.15 -9.59 -17.96
C GLU A 125 10.33 -9.89 -19.23
N LYS A 126 10.88 -10.72 -20.14
CA LYS A 126 10.18 -11.15 -21.36
C LYS A 126 8.93 -11.96 -21.03
N ALA A 127 8.99 -12.87 -20.07
CA ALA A 127 7.85 -13.66 -19.63
C ALA A 127 6.75 -12.76 -19.07
N VAL A 128 7.10 -11.83 -18.17
CA VAL A 128 6.19 -10.87 -17.55
C VAL A 128 5.55 -9.94 -18.59
N ALA A 129 6.33 -9.42 -19.55
CA ALA A 129 5.83 -8.59 -20.64
C ALA A 129 4.76 -9.31 -21.49
N GLY A 130 4.89 -10.63 -21.69
CA GLY A 130 3.90 -11.46 -22.38
C GLY A 130 2.55 -11.58 -21.66
N TRP A 131 2.52 -11.35 -20.34
CA TRP A 131 1.28 -11.36 -19.54
C TRP A 131 0.58 -10.00 -19.53
N LEU A 132 1.32 -8.91 -19.66
CA LEU A 132 0.77 -7.56 -19.47
C LEU A 132 -0.49 -7.26 -20.32
N PRO A 133 -0.56 -7.59 -21.63
CA PRO A 133 -1.76 -7.36 -22.44
C PRO A 133 -2.99 -8.12 -21.94
N LYS A 134 -2.81 -9.25 -21.25
CA LYS A 134 -3.88 -10.13 -20.78
C LYS A 134 -4.51 -9.64 -19.47
N ILE A 135 -3.84 -8.75 -18.75
CA ILE A 135 -4.22 -8.31 -17.40
C ILE A 135 -4.55 -6.83 -17.31
N LYS A 136 -4.61 -6.10 -18.45
CA LYS A 136 -5.07 -4.71 -18.49
C LYS A 136 -6.55 -4.64 -18.14
N THR A 137 -6.82 -4.61 -16.85
CA THR A 137 -8.17 -4.63 -16.30
C THR A 137 -8.43 -3.43 -15.40
N ARG A 138 -9.71 -3.08 -15.29
CA ARG A 138 -10.23 -2.13 -14.31
C ARG A 138 -11.00 -2.94 -13.26
N PHE A 139 -10.87 -2.55 -12.02
CA PHE A 139 -11.51 -3.25 -10.90
C PHE A 139 -11.90 -2.26 -9.80
N GLU A 140 -12.76 -2.69 -8.90
CA GLU A 140 -13.18 -1.91 -7.75
C GLU A 140 -12.63 -2.54 -6.47
N LEU A 141 -12.09 -1.71 -5.58
CA LEU A 141 -11.70 -2.11 -4.23
C LEU A 141 -12.75 -1.62 -3.23
N GLY A 142 -12.95 -2.43 -2.18
CA GLY A 142 -13.81 -2.10 -1.05
C GLY A 142 -13.17 -1.12 -0.07
N THR A 143 -13.76 -1.02 1.12
CA THR A 143 -13.29 -0.15 2.21
C THR A 143 -11.83 -0.42 2.56
N VAL A 144 -11.10 0.63 2.93
CA VAL A 144 -9.78 0.46 3.56
C VAL A 144 -9.97 -0.13 4.94
N GLU A 145 -9.34 -1.27 5.18
CA GLU A 145 -9.36 -1.95 6.48
C GLU A 145 -8.06 -1.67 7.23
N PHE A 146 -8.15 -1.48 8.54
CA PHE A 146 -6.97 -1.42 9.40
C PHE A 146 -6.60 -2.83 9.86
N CYS A 147 -5.43 -3.30 9.46
CA CYS A 147 -4.99 -4.67 9.72
C CYS A 147 -3.75 -4.73 10.60
N THR A 148 -3.58 -5.87 11.25
CA THR A 148 -2.29 -6.33 11.79
C THR A 148 -1.80 -7.49 10.93
N PHE A 149 -0.52 -7.84 11.02
CA PHE A 149 0.04 -9.01 10.37
C PHE A 149 1.32 -9.40 11.09
N ASP A 150 1.56 -10.70 11.21
CA ASP A 150 2.84 -11.24 11.69
C ASP A 150 3.77 -11.61 10.52
N GLU A 151 3.18 -11.78 9.34
CA GLU A 151 3.80 -12.36 8.15
C GLU A 151 3.01 -11.93 6.88
N MET A 152 3.46 -12.30 5.67
CA MET A 152 2.91 -11.77 4.39
C MET A 152 1.79 -12.61 3.73
N PHE A 153 1.39 -13.73 4.32
CA PHE A 153 0.31 -14.64 3.95
C PHE A 153 -1.06 -14.16 4.43
N SER A 154 -1.16 -13.44 5.54
CA SER A 154 -2.44 -12.98 6.09
C SER A 154 -2.38 -11.58 6.68
N PHE A 155 -3.43 -10.80 6.42
CA PHE A 155 -3.63 -9.46 6.98
C PHE A 155 -4.98 -9.39 7.72
N PRO A 156 -5.11 -9.98 8.93
CA PRO A 156 -6.35 -9.93 9.69
C PRO A 156 -6.82 -8.49 9.94
N ARG A 157 -8.04 -8.20 9.49
CA ARG A 157 -8.67 -6.91 9.75
C ARG A 157 -9.02 -6.75 11.22
N LEU A 158 -8.80 -5.55 11.74
CA LEU A 158 -9.37 -5.10 13.01
C LEU A 158 -10.73 -4.42 12.77
N PHE A 159 -10.85 -3.65 11.69
CA PHE A 159 -12.09 -3.01 11.21
C PHE A 159 -11.92 -2.38 9.83
#